data_AF-A0AAT9RQ84-F1
#
_entry.id   AF-A0AAT9RQ84-F1
#
_cell.length_a   1.000
_cell.length_b   1.000
_cell.length_c   1.000
_cell.angle_alpha   90.00
_cell.angle_beta   90.00
_cell.angle_gamma   90.00
#
_symmetry.space_group_name_H-M   'P 1'
#
loop_
_entity.id
_entity.type
_entity.pdbx_description
1 polymer ?
#
loop_
_entity_poly.entity_id
_entity_poly.type
_entity_poly.pdbx_seq_one_letter_code
_entity_poly.pdbx_strand_id
1 'polypeptide(L)'
;MPPPASLHQKLIMLRRLLLTPTGKLPSLRDLERNSADSTGRPAISHSAIGKILDGSTPGLDNVPAVARAFDAPAAYLLPGWDDLTALSVFEQHPAARQALRLLDGLDGDAADELLAAAQAIRRSRGLNDEDVPEAPPLAPLPTAPTDGRLRRRRLSMAQAAERAAEDLQG
;
A
#
# COMPACT_ATOMS: atom_id res chain seq x y z
N MET A 1 -15.20 -14.13 -12.59
CA MET A 1 -14.45 -13.62 -11.44
C MET A 1 -13.01 -13.36 -11.89
N PRO A 2 -12.46 -12.15 -11.71
CA PRO A 2 -11.06 -11.89 -12.02
C PRO A 2 -10.14 -12.82 -11.19
N PRO A 3 -8.94 -13.17 -11.70
CA PRO A 3 -7.99 -13.95 -10.92
C PRO A 3 -7.56 -13.18 -9.67
N PRO A 4 -7.29 -13.87 -8.54
CA PRO A 4 -6.91 -13.20 -7.31
C PRO A 4 -5.61 -12.41 -7.48
N ALA A 5 -5.55 -11.23 -6.87
CA ALA A 5 -4.37 -10.38 -6.96
C ALA A 5 -3.18 -11.05 -6.27
N SER A 6 -2.02 -11.09 -6.94
CA SER A 6 -0.80 -11.60 -6.31
C SER A 6 -0.34 -10.68 -5.19
N LEU A 7 0.33 -11.23 -4.17
CA LEU A 7 0.88 -10.45 -3.05
C LEU A 7 1.73 -9.27 -3.54
N HIS A 8 2.56 -9.50 -4.57
CA HIS A 8 3.39 -8.45 -5.15
C HIS A 8 2.55 -7.29 -5.73
N GLN A 9 1.47 -7.59 -6.46
CA GLN A 9 0.55 -6.56 -6.98
C GLN A 9 -0.13 -5.79 -5.84
N LYS A 10 -0.59 -6.49 -4.80
CA LYS A 10 -1.18 -5.86 -3.61
C LYS A 10 -0.20 -4.90 -2.94
N LEU A 11 1.05 -5.30 -2.74
CA LEU A 11 2.08 -4.45 -2.13
C LEU A 11 2.44 -3.23 -2.97
N ILE A 12 2.50 -3.37 -4.30
CA ILE A 12 2.69 -2.22 -5.21
C ILE A 12 1.52 -1.24 -5.06
N MET A 13 0.29 -1.75 -5.03
CA MET A 13 -0.91 -0.94 -4.87
C MET A 13 -0.90 -0.21 -3.52
N LEU A 14 -0.67 -0.91 -2.41
CA LEU A 14 -0.56 -0.31 -1.07
C LEU A 14 0.52 0.77 -1.02
N ARG A 15 1.68 0.52 -1.62
CA ARG A 15 2.75 1.52 -1.68
C ARG A 15 2.32 2.79 -2.40
N ARG A 16 1.48 2.67 -3.43
CA ARG A 16 0.91 3.81 -4.15
C ARG A 16 -0.15 4.53 -3.34
N LEU A 17 -0.91 3.84 -2.51
CA LEU A 17 -1.85 4.47 -1.58
C LEU A 17 -1.13 5.28 -0.50
N LEU A 18 0.08 4.86 -0.12
CA LEU A 18 0.96 5.58 0.80
C LEU A 18 1.75 6.75 0.18
N LEU A 19 1.36 7.23 -1.00
CA LEU A 19 1.98 8.44 -1.57
C LEU A 19 1.92 9.57 -0.54
N THR A 20 3.06 10.18 -0.26
CA THR A 20 3.12 11.34 0.61
C THR A 20 2.30 12.49 0.02
N PRO A 21 1.93 13.52 0.82
CA PRO A 21 1.33 14.75 0.28
C PRO A 21 2.19 15.42 -0.81
N THR A 22 3.48 15.12 -0.86
CA THR A 22 4.44 15.57 -1.87
C THR A 22 4.49 14.68 -3.13
N GLY A 23 3.62 13.67 -3.23
CA GLY A 23 3.54 12.73 -4.35
C GLY A 23 4.70 11.74 -4.44
N LYS A 24 5.46 11.54 -3.36
CA LYS A 24 6.59 10.60 -3.34
C LYS A 24 6.15 9.28 -2.72
N LEU A 25 6.61 8.17 -3.31
CA LEU A 25 6.44 6.87 -2.70
C LEU A 25 7.30 6.80 -1.42
N PRO A 26 6.82 6.10 -0.37
CA PRO A 26 7.61 5.90 0.84
C PRO A 26 8.91 5.15 0.51
N SER A 27 9.99 5.56 1.18
CA SER A 27 11.26 4.84 1.11
C SER A 27 11.19 3.53 1.91
N LEU A 28 12.11 2.61 1.67
CA LEU A 28 12.19 1.38 2.48
C LEU A 28 12.43 1.66 3.96
N ARG A 29 13.10 2.79 4.29
CA ARG A 29 13.32 3.24 5.67
C ARG A 29 12.05 3.78 6.30
N ASP A 30 11.19 4.45 5.53
CA ASP A 30 9.88 4.89 6.01
C ASP A 30 8.99 3.68 6.32
N LEU A 31 8.98 2.67 5.43
CA LEU A 31 8.24 1.42 5.64
C LEU A 31 8.77 0.62 6.84
N GLU A 32 10.09 0.55 7.02
CA GLU A 32 10.73 -0.05 8.20
C GLU A 32 10.25 0.63 9.48
N ARG A 33 10.24 1.96 9.53
CA ARG A 33 9.72 2.72 10.68
C ARG A 33 8.24 2.45 10.92
N ASN A 34 7.42 2.41 9.86
CA ASN A 34 5.98 2.14 9.97
C ASN A 34 5.66 0.72 10.43
N SER A 35 6.59 -0.23 10.28
CA SER A 35 6.39 -1.60 10.75
C SER A 35 6.42 -1.78 12.27
N ALA A 36 6.77 -0.71 13.01
CA ALA A 36 6.99 -0.76 14.44
C ALA A 36 5.80 -1.34 15.21
N ASP A 37 6.09 -2.12 16.23
CA ASP A 37 5.10 -2.66 17.15
C ASP A 37 4.82 -1.69 18.32
N SER A 38 4.08 -2.16 19.34
CA SER A 38 3.79 -1.39 20.55
C SER A 38 5.03 -0.98 21.35
N THR A 39 6.20 -1.58 21.07
CA THR A 39 7.49 -1.20 21.68
C THR A 39 8.16 -0.04 20.94
N GLY A 40 7.62 0.37 19.79
CA GLY A 40 8.17 1.42 18.93
C GLY A 40 9.40 1.00 18.13
N ARG A 41 9.80 -0.27 18.19
CA ARG A 41 10.93 -0.81 17.41
C ARG A 41 10.43 -1.39 16.08
N PRO A 42 11.12 -1.14 14.95
CA PRO A 42 10.82 -1.79 13.68
C PRO A 42 10.78 -3.32 13.83
N ALA A 43 9.66 -3.92 13.44
CA ALA A 43 9.49 -5.37 13.51
C ALA A 43 10.08 -6.08 12.28
N ILE A 44 10.28 -5.36 11.17
CA ILE A 44 10.92 -5.85 9.96
C ILE A 44 11.92 -4.83 9.42
N SER A 45 13.07 -5.32 8.95
CA SER A 45 14.12 -4.46 8.41
C SER A 45 13.79 -3.96 7.00
N HIS A 46 14.33 -2.80 6.62
CA HIS A 46 14.19 -2.26 5.27
C HIS A 46 14.71 -3.21 4.18
N SER A 47 15.74 -4.02 4.47
CA SER A 47 16.27 -5.01 3.54
C SER A 47 15.30 -6.18 3.33
N ALA A 48 14.62 -6.63 4.38
CA ALA A 48 13.57 -7.65 4.27
C ALA A 48 12.34 -7.11 3.53
N ILE A 49 11.93 -5.86 3.79
CA ILE A 49 10.87 -5.19 3.02
C ILE A 49 11.24 -5.12 1.53
N GLY A 50 12.49 -4.77 1.21
CA GLY A 50 12.99 -4.75 -0.17
C GLY A 50 12.82 -6.11 -0.86
N LYS A 51 13.27 -7.20 -0.22
CA LYS A 51 13.11 -8.56 -0.76
C LYS A 51 11.65 -8.95 -0.99
N ILE A 52 10.75 -8.53 -0.09
CA ILE A 52 9.32 -8.80 -0.21
C ILE A 52 8.72 -8.03 -1.38
N LEU A 53 9.11 -6.75 -1.53
CA LEU A 53 8.73 -5.95 -2.70
C LEU A 53 9.29 -6.52 -4.00
N ASP A 54 10.45 -7.17 -3.99
CA ASP A 54 11.03 -7.87 -5.14
C ASP A 54 10.37 -9.23 -5.43
N GLY A 55 9.35 -9.62 -4.64
CA GLY A 55 8.53 -10.82 -4.88
C GLY A 55 8.74 -11.95 -3.88
N SER A 56 9.56 -11.77 -2.85
CA SER A 56 9.70 -12.78 -1.77
C SER A 56 8.44 -12.85 -0.92
N THR A 57 8.00 -14.05 -0.56
CA THR A 57 6.88 -14.23 0.37
C THR A 57 7.33 -13.98 1.81
N PRO A 58 6.65 -13.11 2.59
CA PRO A 58 6.93 -12.97 4.01
C PRO A 58 6.54 -14.25 4.75
N GLY A 59 7.30 -14.62 5.78
CA GLY A 59 6.84 -15.62 6.74
C GLY A 59 5.57 -15.14 7.46
N LEU A 60 4.73 -16.08 7.92
CA LEU A 60 3.45 -15.76 8.59
C LEU A 60 3.65 -14.82 9.79
N ASP A 61 4.71 -15.01 10.57
CA ASP A 61 5.04 -14.15 11.72
C ASP A 61 5.34 -12.70 11.32
N ASN A 62 5.75 -12.47 10.08
CA ASN A 62 6.07 -11.14 9.54
C ASN A 62 4.87 -10.46 8.89
N VAL A 63 3.77 -11.18 8.62
CA VAL A 63 2.58 -10.60 7.97
C VAL A 63 2.03 -9.40 8.73
N PRO A 64 1.87 -9.41 10.07
CA PRO A 64 1.43 -8.24 10.81
C PRO A 64 2.39 -7.05 10.69
N ALA A 65 3.71 -7.31 10.68
CA ALA A 65 4.72 -6.27 10.54
C ALA A 65 4.69 -5.62 9.15
N VAL A 66 4.51 -6.43 8.10
CA VAL A 66 4.34 -5.94 6.73
C VAL A 66 3.03 -5.16 6.61
N ALA A 67 1.94 -5.68 7.14
CA ALA A 67 0.64 -5.00 7.14
C ALA A 67 0.73 -3.60 7.75
N ARG A 68 1.36 -3.47 8.91
CA ARG A 68 1.64 -2.16 9.55
C ARG A 68 2.54 -1.26 8.70
N ALA A 69 3.60 -1.82 8.10
CA ALA A 69 4.49 -1.05 7.23
C ALA A 69 3.75 -0.36 6.08
N PHE A 70 2.73 -1.04 5.55
CA PHE A 70 1.91 -0.59 4.42
C PHE A 70 0.57 0.04 4.81
N ASP A 71 0.31 0.24 6.10
CA ASP A 71 -0.96 0.77 6.65
C ASP A 71 -2.20 0.03 6.08
N ALA A 72 -2.17 -1.30 6.15
CA ALA A 72 -3.22 -2.15 5.57
C ALA A 72 -3.66 -3.25 6.55
N PRO A 73 -4.91 -3.75 6.39
CA PRO A 73 -5.36 -4.96 7.07
C PRO A 73 -4.46 -6.16 6.77
N ALA A 74 -4.09 -6.91 7.81
CA ALA A 74 -3.20 -8.07 7.65
C ALA A 74 -3.81 -9.15 6.73
N ALA A 75 -5.12 -9.32 6.81
CA ALA A 75 -5.87 -10.26 5.97
C ALA A 75 -5.72 -9.94 4.47
N TYR A 76 -5.57 -8.67 4.09
CA TYR A 76 -5.42 -8.28 2.69
C TYR A 76 -4.15 -8.87 2.06
N LEU A 77 -3.11 -9.15 2.85
CA LEU A 77 -1.88 -9.77 2.36
C LEU A 77 -2.01 -11.28 2.12
N LEU A 78 -3.13 -11.90 2.53
CA LEU A 78 -3.37 -13.31 2.35
C LEU A 78 -3.95 -13.62 0.96
N PRO A 79 -3.73 -14.83 0.42
CA PRO A 79 -4.34 -15.25 -0.83
C PRO A 79 -5.88 -15.27 -0.74
N GLY A 80 -6.56 -14.76 -1.77
CA GLY A 80 -8.02 -14.76 -1.86
C GLY A 80 -8.74 -13.62 -1.13
N TRP A 81 -8.01 -12.75 -0.44
CA TRP A 81 -8.55 -11.60 0.28
C TRP A 81 -8.17 -10.29 -0.42
N ASP A 82 -8.96 -9.90 -1.43
CA ASP A 82 -8.62 -8.80 -2.35
C ASP A 82 -9.44 -7.51 -2.12
N ASP A 83 -10.42 -7.55 -1.21
CA ASP A 83 -11.25 -6.40 -0.86
C ASP A 83 -10.62 -5.58 0.28
N LEU A 84 -9.68 -4.71 -0.11
CA LEU A 84 -9.02 -3.79 0.82
C LEU A 84 -10.04 -2.86 1.51
N THR A 85 -11.05 -2.40 0.78
CA THR A 85 -12.06 -1.46 1.30
C THR A 85 -12.89 -2.11 2.40
N ALA A 86 -13.47 -3.29 2.16
CA ALA A 86 -14.26 -3.99 3.17
C ALA A 86 -13.42 -4.42 4.37
N LEU A 87 -12.19 -4.91 4.14
CA LEU A 87 -11.27 -5.28 5.23
C LEU A 87 -10.89 -4.07 6.09
N SER A 88 -10.67 -2.91 5.48
CA SER A 88 -10.37 -1.68 6.21
C SER A 88 -11.57 -1.26 7.07
N VAL A 89 -12.79 -1.32 6.53
CA VAL A 89 -14.02 -1.04 7.28
C VAL A 89 -14.18 -2.02 8.44
N PHE A 90 -13.92 -3.31 8.19
CA PHE A 90 -14.01 -4.36 9.20
C PHE A 90 -13.05 -4.10 10.37
N GLU A 91 -11.79 -3.74 10.12
CA GLU A 91 -10.81 -3.47 11.18
C GLU A 91 -11.09 -2.15 11.92
N GLN A 92 -11.43 -1.09 11.20
CA GLN A 92 -11.56 0.27 11.74
C GLN A 92 -12.88 0.52 12.50
N HIS A 93 -13.97 -0.19 12.15
CA HIS A 93 -15.30 0.08 12.70
C HIS A 93 -15.87 -1.11 13.50
N PRO A 94 -15.82 -1.07 14.85
CA PRO A 94 -16.42 -2.11 15.69
C PRO A 94 -17.92 -2.36 15.40
N ALA A 95 -18.64 -1.31 15.03
CA ALA A 95 -20.05 -1.40 14.64
C ALA A 95 -20.28 -2.20 13.35
N ALA A 96 -19.38 -2.10 12.36
CA ALA A 96 -19.46 -2.91 11.15
C ALA A 96 -19.27 -4.39 11.46
N ARG A 97 -18.30 -4.72 12.35
CA ARG A 97 -18.14 -6.10 12.84
C ARG A 97 -19.35 -6.61 13.61
N GLN A 98 -20.04 -5.73 14.34
CA GLN A 98 -21.27 -6.09 15.04
C GLN A 98 -22.40 -6.38 14.05
N ALA A 99 -22.58 -5.54 13.03
CA ALA A 99 -23.58 -5.76 11.99
C ALA A 99 -23.37 -7.10 11.28
N LEU A 100 -22.13 -7.43 10.88
CA LEU A 100 -21.82 -8.73 10.27
C LEU A 100 -22.09 -9.90 11.22
N ARG A 101 -21.80 -9.76 12.52
CA ARG A 101 -22.11 -10.80 13.52
C ARG A 101 -23.62 -11.02 13.70
N LEU A 102 -24.45 -10.00 13.48
CA LEU A 102 -25.90 -10.12 13.57
C LEU A 102 -26.53 -10.85 12.38
N LEU A 103 -25.78 -11.06 11.29
CA LEU A 103 -26.22 -11.89 10.17
C LEU A 103 -26.11 -13.39 10.48
N ASP A 104 -25.37 -13.79 11.51
CA ASP A 104 -25.19 -15.20 11.87
C ASP A 104 -26.54 -15.83 12.23
N GLY A 105 -26.90 -16.90 11.52
CA GLY A 105 -28.19 -17.59 11.68
C GLY A 105 -29.36 -16.99 10.90
N LEU A 106 -29.14 -15.92 10.11
CA LEU A 106 -30.11 -15.41 9.14
C LEU A 106 -29.91 -16.07 7.77
N ASP A 107 -30.92 -16.01 6.91
CA ASP A 107 -30.86 -16.50 5.54
C ASP A 107 -30.18 -15.50 4.58
N GLY A 108 -30.04 -15.88 3.32
CA GLY A 108 -29.36 -15.07 2.31
C GLY A 108 -30.03 -13.70 2.08
N ASP A 109 -31.36 -13.64 2.21
CA ASP A 109 -32.15 -12.43 2.01
C ASP A 109 -31.75 -11.33 3.02
N ALA A 110 -31.37 -11.70 4.24
CA ALA A 110 -30.91 -10.75 5.26
C ALA A 110 -29.61 -10.01 4.87
N ALA A 111 -28.72 -10.65 4.10
CA ALA A 111 -27.52 -10.00 3.60
C ALA A 111 -27.86 -8.97 2.51
N ASP A 112 -28.83 -9.29 1.64
CA ASP A 112 -29.32 -8.39 0.60
C ASP A 112 -30.06 -7.18 1.21
N GLU A 113 -30.85 -7.40 2.27
CA GLU A 113 -31.47 -6.31 3.02
C GLU A 113 -30.44 -5.38 3.67
N LEU A 114 -29.39 -5.94 4.27
CA LEU A 114 -28.30 -5.13 4.84
C LEU A 114 -27.57 -4.32 3.77
N LEU A 115 -27.32 -4.92 2.61
CA LEU A 115 -26.72 -4.23 1.46
C LEU A 115 -27.62 -3.08 0.99
N ALA A 116 -28.92 -3.32 0.82
CA ALA A 116 -29.89 -2.32 0.41
C ALA A 116 -29.97 -1.16 1.43
N ALA A 117 -29.92 -1.47 2.73
CA ALA A 117 -29.87 -0.47 3.79
C ALA A 117 -28.59 0.38 3.71
N ALA A 118 -27.43 -0.23 3.48
CA ALA A 118 -26.16 0.49 3.31
C ALA A 118 -26.19 1.42 2.08
N GLN A 119 -26.75 0.97 0.96
CA GLN A 119 -26.93 1.78 -0.25
C GLN A 119 -27.90 2.96 -0.02
N ALA A 120 -28.99 2.74 0.72
CA ALA A 120 -29.92 3.81 1.10
C ALA A 120 -29.25 4.88 1.99
N ILE A 121 -28.42 4.45 2.95
CA ILE A 121 -27.63 5.38 3.78
C ILE A 121 -26.66 6.19 2.93
N ARG A 122 -25.97 5.58 1.96
CA ARG A 122 -25.08 6.29 1.03
C ARG A 122 -25.83 7.35 0.22
N ARG A 123 -26.97 6.97 -0.40
CA ARG A 123 -27.84 7.89 -1.15
C ARG A 123 -28.32 9.07 -0.31
N SER A 124 -28.81 8.81 0.91
CA SER A 124 -29.29 9.88 1.81
C SER A 124 -28.18 10.86 2.22
N ARG A 125 -26.91 10.46 2.13
CA ARG A 125 -25.73 11.29 2.39
C ARG A 125 -25.15 11.93 1.12
N GLY A 126 -25.80 11.77 -0.04
CA GLY A 126 -25.32 12.29 -1.32
C GLY A 126 -24.11 11.56 -1.89
N LEU A 127 -23.80 10.36 -1.39
CA LEU A 127 -22.75 9.51 -1.95
C LEU A 127 -23.36 8.69 -3.09
N ASN A 128 -23.15 9.15 -4.33
CA ASN A 128 -23.79 8.60 -5.52
C ASN A 128 -23.15 7.29 -6.04
N ASP A 129 -21.96 6.95 -5.55
CA ASP A 129 -21.29 5.70 -5.93
C ASP A 129 -21.93 4.55 -5.13
N GLU A 130 -22.90 3.86 -5.75
CA GLU A 130 -23.50 2.64 -5.20
C GLU A 130 -22.52 1.46 -5.27
N ASP A 131 -21.65 1.43 -6.29
CA ASP A 131 -20.53 0.50 -6.41
C ASP A 131 -19.27 1.10 -5.78
N VAL A 132 -18.98 0.69 -4.54
CA VAL A 132 -17.71 1.01 -3.88
C VAL A 132 -16.65 0.01 -4.35
N PRO A 133 -15.51 0.46 -4.90
CA PRO A 133 -14.50 -0.46 -5.40
C PRO A 133 -13.80 -1.21 -4.27
N GLU A 134 -13.40 -2.46 -4.54
CA GLU A 134 -12.64 -3.34 -3.64
C GLU A 134 -11.31 -2.71 -3.17
N ALA A 135 -10.75 -1.79 -3.96
CA ALA A 135 -9.60 -0.98 -3.56
C ALA A 135 -9.79 0.49 -3.95
N PRO A 136 -9.28 1.45 -3.16
CA PRO A 136 -9.39 2.86 -3.49
C PRO A 136 -8.71 3.19 -4.83
N PRO A 137 -9.25 4.14 -5.61
CA PRO A 137 -8.64 4.55 -6.86
C PRO A 137 -7.25 5.14 -6.61
N LEU A 138 -6.27 4.66 -7.37
CA LEU A 138 -4.89 5.11 -7.22
C LEU A 138 -4.70 6.50 -7.85
N ALA A 139 -4.08 7.41 -7.10
CA ALA A 139 -3.65 8.68 -7.65
C ALA A 139 -2.66 8.48 -8.83
N PRO A 140 -2.72 9.33 -9.87
CA PRO A 140 -1.71 9.34 -10.92
C PRO A 140 -0.34 9.66 -10.33
N LEU A 141 0.69 8.93 -10.76
CA LEU A 141 2.06 9.20 -10.33
C LEU A 141 2.49 10.57 -10.89
N PRO A 142 3.12 11.44 -10.08
CA PRO A 142 3.68 12.67 -10.62
C PRO A 142 4.73 12.30 -11.67
N THR A 143 4.67 12.98 -12.82
CA THR A 143 5.65 12.82 -13.89
C THR A 143 7.04 13.11 -13.33
N ALA A 144 7.96 12.16 -13.48
CA ALA A 144 9.34 12.36 -13.03
C ALA A 144 9.91 13.63 -13.69
N PRO A 145 10.60 14.51 -12.95
CA PRO A 145 11.30 15.62 -13.57
C PRO A 145 12.35 15.04 -14.52
N THR A 146 12.24 15.37 -15.81
CA THR A 146 13.13 14.94 -16.87
C THR A 146 14.59 15.24 -16.48
N ASP A 147 15.43 14.21 -16.51
CA ASP A 147 16.76 14.15 -15.92
C ASP A 147 17.72 15.30 -16.33
N GLY A 148 17.82 16.32 -15.47
CA GLY A 148 18.92 17.30 -15.50
C GLY A 148 20.10 16.95 -14.56
N ARG A 149 19.93 15.95 -13.68
CA ARG A 149 20.93 15.60 -12.64
C ARG A 149 21.93 14.53 -13.11
N LEU A 150 21.49 13.54 -13.88
CA LEU A 150 22.39 12.52 -14.42
C LEU A 150 23.40 13.10 -15.43
N ARG A 151 23.00 14.06 -16.27
CA ARG A 151 23.94 14.78 -17.18
C ARG A 151 25.00 15.56 -16.41
N ARG A 152 24.62 16.29 -15.35
CA ARG A 152 25.56 17.08 -14.53
C ARG A 152 26.62 16.24 -13.84
N ARG A 153 26.24 15.05 -13.33
CA ARG A 153 27.19 14.15 -12.65
C ARG A 153 28.18 13.48 -13.63
N ARG A 154 27.74 13.22 -14.86
CA ARG A 154 28.63 12.74 -15.94
C ARG A 154 29.59 13.84 -16.42
N LEU A 155 29.12 15.08 -16.53
CA LEU A 155 29.96 16.24 -16.86
C LEU A 155 31.03 16.48 -15.78
N SER A 156 30.70 16.36 -14.49
CA SER A 156 31.68 16.57 -13.42
C SER A 156 32.76 15.48 -13.36
N MET A 157 32.41 14.23 -13.68
CA MET A 157 33.40 13.14 -13.77
C MET A 157 34.33 13.31 -14.97
N ALA A 158 33.80 13.73 -16.12
CA ALA A 158 34.63 14.03 -17.29
C ALA A 158 35.59 15.20 -17.03
N GLN A 159 35.10 16.27 -16.41
CA GLN A 159 35.92 17.43 -16.03
C GLN A 159 36.99 17.12 -14.98
N ALA A 160 36.70 16.20 -14.05
CA ALA A 160 37.68 15.73 -13.07
C ALA A 160 38.77 14.85 -13.72
N ALA A 161 38.42 14.05 -14.73
CA ALA A 161 39.38 13.25 -15.48
C ALA A 161 40.31 14.10 -16.36
N GLU A 162 39.79 15.19 -16.93
CA GLU A 162 40.56 16.11 -17.78
C GLU A 162 41.63 16.87 -16.96
N ARG A 163 41.28 17.37 -15.77
CA ARG A 163 42.26 17.97 -14.84
C ARG A 163 43.34 16.99 -14.37
N ALA A 164 42.98 15.73 -14.11
CA ALA A 164 43.95 14.73 -13.70
C ALA A 164 44.94 14.35 -14.82
N ALA A 165 44.57 14.56 -16.08
CA ALA A 165 45.46 14.35 -17.23
C ALA A 165 46.45 15.52 -17.42
N GLU A 166 46.04 16.75 -17.12
CA GLU A 166 46.91 17.94 -17.18
C GLU A 166 48.01 17.90 -16.10
N ASP A 167 47.68 17.46 -14.88
CA ASP A 167 48.66 17.34 -13.77
C ASP A 167 49.73 16.24 -14.00
N LEU A 168 49.51 15.35 -14.97
CA LEU A 168 50.42 14.23 -15.29
C LEU A 168 51.36 14.55 -16.47
N GLN A 169 51.14 15.69 -17.16
CA GLN A 169 51.95 16.16 -18.29
C GLN A 169 52.83 17.38 -17.97
N GLY A 170 52.83 17.86 -16.72
CA GLY A 170 53.75 18.86 -16.19
C GLY A 170 54.87 18.25 -15.36
#